data_AF-A0A6H1FPC8-F1
#
_entry.id   AF-A0A6H1FPC8-F1
#
_cell.length_a   1.000
_cell.length_b   1.000
_cell.length_c   1.000
_cell.angle_alpha   90.00
_cell.angle_beta   90.00
_cell.angle_gamma   90.00
#
_symmetry.space_group_name_H-M   'P 1'
#
loop_
_entity.id
_entity.type
_entity.pdbx_description
1 polymer ?
#
loop_
_entity_poly.entity_id
_entity_poly.type
_entity_poly.pdbx_seq_one_letter_code
_entity_poly.pdbx_strand_id
1 'polypeptide(L)'
;MANKIPPLKLYRSYYSVNDAAKLLGCDQEDIFFLAGVNNIVFSTRFSGEGTYAKSRVRNVEDFIRHINGLEKDDEGYSYISEFSLIKIHEIKIDKKLIVTKIKGHFKHSRKAQDDFIYFSGQPPEYPSLFVPAGNINSEKIKFIQIDWLNSDGFGFDDNGYISCDDIRNLHSVMNDSVSSDETYKSLSIAQQERHAVKRNEVLSVALYLYKENSNYRKESASALSELIFSRAQEFWPEEKEPPLSHAVICKLISGIFKKPVFTKN
;
A
#
# COMPACT_ATOMS: atom_id res chain seq x y z
N MET A 1 24.04 -1.44 -34.66
CA MET A 1 22.60 -1.61 -34.94
C MET A 1 21.90 -1.55 -33.59
N ALA A 2 21.04 -0.57 -33.36
CA ALA A 2 20.32 -0.47 -32.09
C ALA A 2 19.30 -1.62 -32.03
N ASN A 3 19.44 -2.51 -31.03
CA ASN A 3 18.41 -3.50 -30.70
C ASN A 3 17.13 -2.73 -30.34
N LYS A 4 16.21 -2.60 -31.30
CA LYS A 4 14.88 -2.09 -31.02
C LYS A 4 14.17 -3.13 -30.19
N ILE A 5 14.07 -2.87 -28.90
CA ILE A 5 13.30 -3.68 -27.96
C ILE A 5 11.86 -3.71 -28.47
N PRO A 6 11.26 -4.89 -28.66
CA PRO A 6 9.89 -4.99 -29.14
C PRO A 6 8.96 -4.25 -28.17
N PRO A 7 7.98 -3.48 -28.67
CA PRO A 7 7.11 -2.68 -27.81
C PRO A 7 6.29 -3.61 -26.91
N LEU A 8 6.28 -3.29 -25.61
CA LEU A 8 5.46 -3.99 -24.62
C LEU A 8 3.98 -3.89 -25.00
N LYS A 9 3.36 -5.04 -25.31
CA LYS A 9 1.96 -5.11 -25.71
C LYS A 9 1.06 -5.10 -24.48
N LEU A 10 0.36 -4.00 -24.26
CA LEU A 10 -0.59 -3.82 -23.17
C LEU A 10 -1.99 -3.56 -23.75
N TYR A 11 -2.98 -4.36 -23.35
CA TYR A 11 -4.38 -4.28 -23.80
C TYR A 11 -5.35 -3.71 -22.75
N ARG A 12 -5.03 -3.83 -21.46
CA ARG A 12 -5.82 -3.28 -20.34
C ARG A 12 -5.33 -1.87 -19.98
N SER A 13 -6.21 -1.02 -19.45
CA SER A 13 -5.84 0.30 -18.91
C SER A 13 -5.08 0.21 -17.59
N TYR A 14 -5.40 -0.81 -16.78
CA TYR A 14 -4.75 -1.11 -15.49
C TYR A 14 -4.36 -2.58 -15.40
N TYR A 15 -3.24 -2.83 -14.72
CA TYR A 15 -2.76 -4.17 -14.38
C TYR A 15 -2.54 -4.23 -12.88
N SER A 16 -2.75 -5.38 -12.27
CA SER A 16 -2.33 -5.55 -10.89
C SER A 16 -0.80 -5.52 -10.80
N VAL A 17 -0.26 -5.23 -9.61
CA VAL A 17 1.19 -5.23 -9.39
C VAL A 17 1.81 -6.58 -9.76
N ASN A 18 1.14 -7.68 -9.41
CA ASN A 18 1.56 -9.04 -9.78
C ASN A 18 1.62 -9.26 -11.31
N ASP A 19 0.60 -8.80 -12.04
CA ASP A 19 0.58 -8.90 -13.50
C ASP A 19 1.66 -8.01 -14.14
N ALA A 20 1.88 -6.81 -13.60
CA ALA A 20 2.91 -5.91 -14.07
C ALA A 20 4.33 -6.49 -13.84
N ALA A 21 4.58 -7.09 -12.69
CA ALA A 21 5.83 -7.76 -12.36
C ALA A 21 6.15 -8.88 -13.37
N LYS A 22 5.16 -9.73 -13.68
CA LYS A 22 5.31 -10.79 -14.70
C LYS A 22 5.57 -10.23 -16.10
N LEU A 23 4.91 -9.13 -16.47
CA LEU A 23 5.10 -8.49 -17.78
C LEU A 23 6.48 -7.85 -17.93
N LEU A 24 7.04 -7.33 -16.84
CA LEU A 24 8.35 -6.69 -16.81
C LEU A 24 9.50 -7.66 -16.47
N GLY A 25 9.18 -8.89 -16.07
CA GLY A 25 10.17 -9.91 -15.73
C GLY A 25 10.94 -9.60 -14.45
N CYS A 26 10.29 -8.98 -13.46
CA CYS A 26 10.86 -8.64 -12.15
C CYS A 26 9.95 -9.10 -11.00
N ASP A 27 10.41 -8.90 -9.77
CA ASP A 27 9.61 -9.18 -8.58
C ASP A 27 8.61 -8.04 -8.29
N GLN A 28 7.58 -8.29 -7.48
CA GLN A 28 6.59 -7.25 -7.13
C GLN A 28 7.23 -6.11 -6.33
N GLU A 29 8.18 -6.45 -5.47
CA GLU A 29 8.98 -5.52 -4.67
C GLU A 29 9.77 -4.55 -5.54
N ASP A 30 10.28 -4.99 -6.69
CA ASP A 30 10.97 -4.13 -7.64
C ASP A 30 10.01 -3.12 -8.28
N ILE A 31 8.75 -3.52 -8.54
CA ILE A 31 7.72 -2.60 -9.02
C ILE A 31 7.48 -1.48 -8.00
N PHE A 32 7.37 -1.80 -6.71
CA PHE A 32 7.20 -0.80 -5.66
C PHE A 32 8.41 0.12 -5.55
N PHE A 33 9.62 -0.42 -5.58
CA PHE A 33 10.86 0.35 -5.54
C PHE A 33 10.95 1.32 -6.74
N LEU A 34 10.79 0.80 -7.96
CA LEU A 34 10.86 1.61 -9.17
C LEU A 34 9.74 2.65 -9.21
N ALA A 35 8.54 2.32 -8.72
CA ALA A 35 7.45 3.26 -8.60
C ALA A 35 7.78 4.42 -7.66
N GLY A 36 8.44 4.15 -6.54
CA GLY A 36 8.92 5.18 -5.60
C GLY A 36 9.94 6.13 -6.23
N VAL A 37 10.90 5.61 -6.98
CA VAL A 37 11.92 6.41 -7.66
C VAL A 37 11.32 7.26 -8.79
N ASN A 38 10.32 6.74 -9.50
CA ASN A 38 9.73 7.37 -10.68
C ASN A 38 8.41 8.11 -10.38
N ASN A 39 8.04 8.26 -9.11
CA ASN A 39 6.81 8.94 -8.66
C ASN A 39 5.53 8.40 -9.35
N ILE A 40 5.46 7.08 -9.53
CA ILE A 40 4.29 6.39 -10.08
C ILE A 40 3.22 6.29 -8.99
N VAL A 41 1.95 6.46 -9.38
CA VAL A 41 0.81 6.42 -8.47
C VAL A 41 0.04 5.12 -8.63
N PHE A 42 -0.13 4.37 -7.54
CA PHE A 42 -0.94 3.16 -7.53
C PHE A 42 -2.42 3.50 -7.36
N SER A 43 -3.26 2.55 -7.75
CA SER A 43 -4.69 2.59 -7.55
C SER A 43 -5.20 1.33 -6.88
N THR A 44 -6.33 1.45 -6.21
CA THR A 44 -7.15 0.34 -5.74
C THR A 44 -8.34 0.18 -6.67
N ARG A 45 -8.73 -1.06 -6.96
CA ARG A 45 -9.94 -1.38 -7.71
C ARG A 45 -11.03 -1.82 -6.75
N PHE A 46 -12.17 -1.14 -6.77
CA PHE A 46 -13.36 -1.50 -6.02
C PHE A 46 -14.40 -2.17 -6.93
N SER A 47 -15.05 -3.22 -6.43
CA SER A 47 -15.98 -4.04 -7.21
C SER A 47 -17.39 -3.44 -7.33
N GLY A 48 -17.78 -2.49 -6.49
CA GLY A 48 -19.16 -1.97 -6.43
C GLY A 48 -20.00 -2.57 -5.30
N GLU A 49 -19.69 -3.80 -4.90
CA GLU A 49 -20.39 -4.52 -3.83
C GLU A 49 -19.68 -4.34 -2.48
N GLY A 50 -20.46 -4.18 -1.41
CA GLY A 50 -19.93 -4.07 -0.05
C GLY A 50 -18.97 -2.91 0.22
N THR A 51 -18.79 -1.97 -0.72
CA THR A 51 -17.86 -0.84 -0.57
C THR A 51 -18.59 0.49 -0.68
N TYR A 52 -18.49 1.28 0.40
CA TYR A 52 -19.20 2.55 0.52
C TYR A 52 -18.23 3.71 0.72
N ALA A 53 -18.55 4.85 0.13
CA ALA A 53 -17.86 6.11 0.34
C ALA A 53 -18.83 7.18 0.85
N LYS A 54 -18.31 8.01 1.76
CA LYS A 54 -19.01 9.15 2.37
C LYS A 54 -18.54 10.45 1.72
N SER A 55 -19.48 11.31 1.36
CA SER A 55 -19.22 12.65 0.86
C SER A 55 -20.05 13.67 1.63
N ARG A 56 -19.38 14.63 2.28
CA ARG A 56 -20.05 15.82 2.84
C ARG A 56 -20.14 16.88 1.76
N VAL A 57 -21.34 17.35 1.48
CA VAL A 57 -21.62 18.28 0.38
C VAL A 57 -22.22 19.58 0.89
N ARG A 58 -22.00 20.70 0.19
CA ARG A 58 -22.55 21.99 0.62
C ARG A 58 -24.05 22.09 0.35
N ASN A 59 -24.45 21.60 -0.83
CA ASN A 59 -25.83 21.53 -1.32
C ASN A 59 -26.10 20.11 -1.83
N VAL A 60 -27.03 19.42 -1.16
CA VAL A 60 -27.36 18.02 -1.45
C VAL A 60 -28.09 17.87 -2.78
N GLU A 61 -29.06 18.74 -3.06
CA GLU A 61 -29.86 18.69 -4.29
C GLU A 61 -29.02 18.94 -5.53
N ASP A 62 -28.15 19.94 -5.48
CA ASP A 62 -27.23 20.30 -6.56
C ASP A 62 -26.17 19.20 -6.80
N PHE A 63 -25.76 18.49 -5.75
CA PHE A 63 -24.91 17.31 -5.90
C PHE A 63 -25.66 16.17 -6.58
N ILE A 64 -26.87 15.84 -6.10
CA ILE A 64 -27.68 14.75 -6.68
C ILE A 64 -27.98 15.03 -8.16
N ARG A 65 -28.38 16.26 -8.49
CA ARG A 65 -28.65 16.67 -9.88
C ARG A 65 -27.42 16.51 -10.75
N HIS A 66 -26.25 16.90 -10.26
CA HIS A 66 -24.98 16.73 -10.96
C HIS A 66 -24.68 15.25 -11.23
N ILE A 67 -24.74 14.39 -10.21
CA ILE A 67 -24.48 12.95 -10.36
C ILE A 67 -25.50 12.26 -11.28
N ASN A 68 -26.77 12.66 -11.19
CA ASN A 68 -27.81 12.14 -12.08
C ASN A 68 -27.64 12.60 -13.53
N GLY A 69 -26.96 13.73 -13.77
CA GLY A 69 -26.65 14.22 -15.11
C GLY A 69 -25.45 13.54 -15.78
N LEU A 70 -24.65 12.77 -15.03
CA LEU A 70 -23.52 12.02 -15.58
C LEU A 70 -24.01 10.77 -16.34
N GLU A 71 -23.19 10.36 -17.31
CA GLU A 71 -23.29 9.06 -17.98
C GLU A 71 -23.26 7.92 -16.94
N LYS A 72 -23.97 6.83 -17.22
CA LYS A 72 -24.10 5.69 -16.31
C LYS A 72 -23.78 4.38 -17.01
N ASP A 73 -23.25 3.44 -16.24
CA ASP A 73 -23.15 2.03 -16.66
C ASP A 73 -24.53 1.34 -16.62
N ASP A 74 -24.58 0.09 -17.09
CA ASP A 74 -25.79 -0.72 -17.14
C ASP A 74 -26.39 -1.02 -15.75
N GLU A 75 -25.57 -0.92 -14.70
CA GLU A 75 -25.98 -1.09 -13.30
C GLU A 75 -26.42 0.23 -12.64
N GLY A 76 -26.35 1.35 -13.36
CA GLY A 76 -26.75 2.68 -12.90
C GLY A 76 -25.71 3.40 -12.03
N TYR A 77 -24.44 3.02 -12.08
CA TYR A 77 -23.34 3.80 -11.52
C TYR A 77 -22.96 4.94 -12.46
N SER A 78 -22.85 6.15 -11.93
CA SER A 78 -22.43 7.35 -12.66
C SER A 78 -20.91 7.41 -12.82
N TYR A 79 -20.42 7.67 -14.03
CA TYR A 79 -19.00 7.88 -14.33
C TYR A 79 -18.53 9.24 -13.82
N ILE A 80 -17.75 9.26 -12.74
CA ILE A 80 -17.14 10.49 -12.19
C ILE A 80 -15.74 10.74 -12.76
N SER A 81 -15.14 9.71 -13.33
CA SER A 81 -13.98 9.75 -14.21
C SER A 81 -14.05 8.58 -15.19
N GLU A 82 -13.08 8.49 -16.09
CA GLU A 82 -12.96 7.38 -17.06
C GLU A 82 -12.99 5.99 -16.40
N PHE A 83 -12.42 5.85 -15.19
CA PHE A 83 -12.30 4.55 -14.52
C PHE A 83 -12.91 4.49 -13.12
N SER A 84 -13.56 5.56 -12.65
CA SER A 84 -14.19 5.61 -11.33
C SER A 84 -15.67 5.90 -11.45
N LEU A 85 -16.48 5.07 -10.81
CA LEU A 85 -17.92 5.18 -10.82
C LEU A 85 -18.50 5.19 -9.41
N ILE A 86 -19.61 5.89 -9.24
CA ILE A 86 -20.34 5.94 -7.98
C ILE A 86 -21.84 5.77 -8.19
N LYS A 87 -22.53 5.22 -7.19
CA LYS A 87 -23.99 5.15 -7.17
C LYS A 87 -24.49 5.64 -5.82
N ILE A 88 -25.42 6.59 -5.83
CA ILE A 88 -26.00 7.12 -4.59
C ILE A 88 -26.76 5.99 -3.89
N HIS A 89 -26.44 5.75 -2.62
CA HIS A 89 -27.04 4.69 -1.80
C HIS A 89 -27.94 5.26 -0.71
N GLU A 90 -27.45 6.25 0.03
CA GLU A 90 -28.17 6.87 1.15
C GLU A 90 -27.93 8.39 1.16
N ILE A 91 -28.96 9.16 1.51
CA ILE A 91 -28.89 10.62 1.62
C ILE A 91 -29.36 11.02 3.03
N LYS A 92 -28.47 11.68 3.77
CA LYS A 92 -28.75 12.28 5.09
C LYS A 92 -28.73 13.80 4.95
N ILE A 93 -29.89 14.35 4.58
CA ILE A 93 -30.05 15.78 4.25
C ILE A 93 -29.67 16.67 5.45
N ASP A 94 -30.13 16.31 6.64
CA ASP A 94 -29.83 16.96 7.92
C ASP A 94 -28.33 17.09 8.19
N LYS A 95 -27.56 16.06 7.81
CA LYS A 95 -26.10 15.98 7.99
C LYS A 95 -25.31 16.45 6.76
N LYS A 96 -26.01 16.86 5.70
CA LYS A 96 -25.44 17.13 4.37
C LYS A 96 -24.46 16.03 3.91
N LEU A 97 -24.82 14.78 4.21
CA LEU A 97 -23.98 13.61 4.01
C LEU A 97 -24.63 12.69 2.99
N ILE A 98 -23.85 12.29 2.00
CA ILE A 98 -24.27 11.33 0.98
C ILE A 98 -23.37 10.11 1.10
N VAL A 99 -23.98 8.94 1.14
CA VAL A 99 -23.31 7.64 1.08
C VAL A 99 -23.49 7.09 -0.32
N THR A 100 -22.40 6.67 -0.92
CA THR A 100 -22.35 6.14 -2.29
C THR A 100 -21.71 4.78 -2.28
N LYS A 101 -22.18 3.87 -3.14
CA LYS A 101 -21.41 2.70 -3.55
C LYS A 101 -20.37 3.14 -4.57
N ILE A 102 -19.19 2.53 -4.55
CA ILE A 102 -18.09 2.89 -5.45
C ILE A 102 -17.61 1.68 -6.24
N LYS A 103 -17.28 1.89 -7.52
CA LYS A 103 -16.86 0.86 -8.47
C LYS A 103 -15.74 1.40 -9.35
N GLY A 104 -14.81 0.52 -9.75
CA GLY A 104 -13.68 0.88 -10.62
C GLY A 104 -12.41 1.26 -9.86
N HIS A 105 -11.48 1.91 -10.55
CA HIS A 105 -10.15 2.25 -10.04
C HIS A 105 -10.14 3.61 -9.35
N PHE A 106 -9.45 3.71 -8.21
CA PHE A 106 -9.22 4.98 -7.52
C PHE A 106 -7.77 5.05 -7.04
N LYS A 107 -7.11 6.18 -7.32
CA LYS A 107 -5.72 6.43 -6.97
C LYS A 107 -5.54 6.69 -5.48
N HIS A 108 -4.43 6.22 -4.93
CA HIS A 108 -4.04 6.58 -3.57
C HIS A 108 -3.71 8.07 -3.48
N SER A 109 -4.03 8.69 -2.33
CA SER A 109 -3.49 10.01 -2.00
C SER A 109 -1.97 9.94 -1.85
N ARG A 110 -1.27 11.08 -1.99
CA ARG A 110 0.21 11.12 -1.89
C ARG A 110 0.76 10.48 -0.62
N LYS A 111 0.15 10.77 0.54
CA LYS A 111 0.57 10.15 1.80
C LYS A 111 0.36 8.63 1.81
N ALA A 112 -0.81 8.19 1.34
CA ALA A 112 -1.13 6.77 1.24
C ALA A 112 -0.21 6.03 0.27
N GLN A 113 0.21 6.71 -0.81
CA GLN A 113 1.12 6.19 -1.81
C GLN A 113 2.51 5.90 -1.20
N ASP A 114 3.05 6.83 -0.42
CA ASP A 114 4.36 6.67 0.22
C ASP A 114 4.36 5.47 1.20
N ASP A 115 3.32 5.35 2.03
CA ASP A 115 3.15 4.20 2.93
C ASP A 115 2.98 2.90 2.13
N PHE A 116 2.15 2.92 1.08
CA PHE A 116 1.89 1.74 0.25
C PHE A 116 3.17 1.22 -0.42
N ILE A 117 4.02 2.11 -0.93
CA ILE A 117 5.32 1.76 -1.51
C ILE A 117 6.26 1.23 -0.42
N TYR A 118 6.39 1.95 0.70
CA TYR A 118 7.33 1.59 1.77
C TYR A 118 7.05 0.21 2.37
N PHE A 119 5.77 -0.17 2.42
CA PHE A 119 5.33 -1.47 2.93
C PHE A 119 5.00 -2.48 1.82
N SER A 120 5.49 -2.29 0.59
CA SER A 120 5.33 -3.22 -0.54
C SER A 120 3.88 -3.68 -0.77
N GLY A 121 2.93 -2.74 -0.75
CA GLY A 121 1.51 -3.00 -0.95
C GLY A 121 0.74 -3.43 0.30
N GLN A 122 1.41 -3.56 1.46
CA GLN A 122 0.79 -3.96 2.73
C GLN A 122 0.89 -2.86 3.80
N PRO A 123 0.23 -1.70 3.61
CA PRO A 123 0.33 -0.59 4.54
C PRO A 123 -0.22 -0.98 5.93
N PRO A 124 0.32 -0.40 7.02
CA PRO A 124 -0.11 -0.70 8.40
C PRO A 124 -1.55 -0.26 8.68
N GLU A 125 -2.06 0.71 7.92
CA GLU A 125 -3.44 1.16 7.96
C GLU A 125 -3.93 1.34 6.51
N TYR A 126 -5.12 0.82 6.21
CA TYR A 126 -5.70 0.99 4.88
C TYR A 126 -6.08 2.45 4.64
N PRO A 127 -5.71 3.01 3.48
CA PRO A 127 -6.04 4.39 3.18
C PRO A 127 -7.56 4.56 3.11
N SER A 128 -8.05 5.65 3.68
CA SER A 128 -9.48 5.99 3.64
C SER A 128 -9.79 7.07 2.60
N LEU A 129 -8.79 7.76 2.07
CA LEU A 129 -8.97 8.84 1.10
C LEU A 129 -8.36 8.46 -0.25
N PHE A 130 -9.20 8.49 -1.29
CA PHE A 130 -8.79 8.19 -2.65
C PHE A 130 -9.25 9.26 -3.65
N VAL A 131 -8.59 9.28 -4.80
CA VAL A 131 -8.85 10.20 -5.90
C VAL A 131 -9.38 9.40 -7.09
N PRO A 132 -10.38 9.89 -7.85
CA PRO A 132 -10.82 9.20 -9.06
C PRO A 132 -9.67 9.00 -10.06
N ALA A 133 -9.65 7.85 -10.74
CA ALA A 133 -8.61 7.46 -11.67
C ALA A 133 -8.99 7.77 -13.13
N GLY A 134 -8.01 8.15 -13.95
CA GLY A 134 -8.22 8.58 -15.33
C GLY A 134 -8.66 10.03 -15.46
N ASN A 135 -9.24 10.37 -16.61
CA ASN A 135 -9.74 11.71 -16.90
C ASN A 135 -11.00 12.01 -16.06
N ILE A 136 -11.01 13.16 -15.37
CA ILE A 136 -12.08 13.53 -14.44
C ILE A 136 -13.28 14.08 -15.22
N ASN A 137 -14.44 13.46 -15.03
CA ASN A 137 -15.70 13.87 -15.66
C ASN A 137 -16.58 14.73 -14.72
N SER A 138 -16.22 14.79 -13.43
CA SER A 138 -16.98 15.47 -12.39
C SER A 138 -16.10 16.39 -11.56
N GLU A 139 -16.19 17.70 -11.79
CA GLU A 139 -15.45 18.71 -10.99
C GLU A 139 -15.90 18.76 -9.52
N LYS A 140 -17.10 18.25 -9.22
CA LYS A 140 -17.67 18.23 -7.87
C LYS A 140 -17.09 17.13 -6.98
N ILE A 141 -16.45 16.10 -7.56
CA ILE A 141 -15.87 14.98 -6.82
C ILE A 141 -14.37 14.93 -7.10
N LYS A 142 -13.60 15.53 -6.19
CA LYS A 142 -12.13 15.52 -6.25
C LYS A 142 -11.51 14.37 -5.46
N PHE A 143 -12.23 13.90 -4.44
CA PHE A 143 -11.81 12.81 -3.58
C PHE A 143 -13.04 12.07 -3.04
N ILE A 144 -12.83 10.82 -2.68
CA ILE A 144 -13.80 9.99 -1.96
C ILE A 144 -13.20 9.53 -0.63
N GLN A 145 -14.02 9.49 0.40
CA GLN A 145 -13.63 8.94 1.70
C GLN A 145 -14.34 7.61 1.91
N ILE A 146 -13.59 6.52 1.98
CA ILE A 146 -14.13 5.19 2.24
C ILE A 146 -14.71 5.11 3.64
N ASP A 147 -15.88 4.50 3.73
CA ASP A 147 -16.55 4.20 4.96
C ASP A 147 -16.23 2.78 5.42
N TRP A 148 -15.02 2.59 5.96
CA TRP A 148 -14.54 1.27 6.38
C TRP A 148 -15.41 0.61 7.45
N LEU A 149 -16.17 1.38 8.23
CA LEU A 149 -17.06 0.83 9.26
C LEU A 149 -18.28 0.12 8.68
N ASN A 150 -18.75 0.58 7.51
CA ASN A 150 -19.94 0.02 6.85
C ASN A 150 -19.58 -0.73 5.55
N SER A 151 -18.30 -0.75 5.20
CA SER A 151 -17.80 -1.52 4.07
C SER A 151 -17.41 -2.89 4.57
N ASP A 152 -17.79 -3.93 3.84
CA ASP A 152 -17.60 -5.33 4.25
C ASP A 152 -16.13 -5.78 4.13
N GLY A 153 -15.20 -4.87 3.79
CA GLY A 153 -13.77 -5.15 3.68
C GLY A 153 -13.36 -5.96 2.45
N PHE A 154 -14.32 -6.47 1.66
CA PHE A 154 -14.09 -7.33 0.49
C PHE A 154 -13.64 -6.59 -0.79
N GLY A 155 -13.28 -5.32 -0.71
CA GLY A 155 -13.14 -4.46 -1.88
C GLY A 155 -11.77 -4.47 -2.58
N PHE A 156 -10.83 -5.34 -2.21
CA PHE A 156 -9.48 -5.38 -2.79
C PHE A 156 -9.25 -6.67 -3.56
N ASP A 157 -9.18 -6.56 -4.89
CA ASP A 157 -8.86 -7.72 -5.75
C ASP A 157 -7.36 -8.12 -5.67
N ASP A 158 -6.45 -7.17 -5.40
CA ASP A 158 -4.98 -7.39 -5.42
C ASP A 158 -4.24 -6.29 -4.62
N ASN A 159 -2.93 -6.45 -4.41
CA ASN A 159 -1.98 -5.55 -3.72
C ASN A 159 -1.75 -4.21 -4.45
N GLY A 160 -2.72 -3.72 -5.22
CA GLY A 160 -2.65 -2.49 -5.99
C GLY A 160 -2.62 -2.70 -7.50
N TYR A 161 -2.92 -1.63 -8.21
CA TYR A 161 -3.00 -1.57 -9.66
C TYR A 161 -2.20 -0.38 -10.20
N ILE A 162 -1.52 -0.60 -11.31
CA ILE A 162 -0.70 0.36 -12.03
C ILE A 162 -1.27 0.59 -13.44
N SER A 163 -1.21 1.83 -13.92
CA SER A 163 -1.74 2.18 -15.25
C SER A 163 -0.83 1.64 -16.35
N CYS A 164 -1.40 1.38 -17.54
CA CYS A 164 -0.60 0.90 -18.68
C CYS A 164 0.49 1.89 -19.12
N ASP A 165 0.26 3.20 -18.97
CA ASP A 165 1.25 4.22 -19.29
C ASP A 165 2.42 4.21 -18.30
N ASP A 166 2.13 4.00 -17.01
CA ASP A 166 3.16 3.86 -15.98
C ASP A 166 3.99 2.59 -16.19
N ILE A 167 3.38 1.48 -16.61
CA ILE A 167 4.11 0.24 -16.96
C ILE A 167 5.03 0.49 -18.16
N ARG A 168 4.57 1.21 -19.19
CA ARG A 168 5.43 1.56 -20.35
C ARG A 168 6.60 2.42 -19.91
N ASN A 169 6.38 3.35 -18.98
CA ASN A 169 7.44 4.17 -18.41
C ASN A 169 8.47 3.31 -17.67
N LEU A 170 8.02 2.41 -16.78
CA LEU A 170 8.91 1.46 -16.09
C LEU A 170 9.71 0.59 -17.06
N HIS A 171 9.05 0.06 -18.09
CA HIS A 171 9.71 -0.72 -19.12
C HIS A 171 10.80 0.07 -19.85
N SER A 172 10.60 1.36 -20.12
CA SER A 172 11.64 2.22 -20.71
C SER A 172 12.81 2.39 -19.74
N VAL A 173 12.54 2.77 -18.49
CA VAL A 173 13.56 3.02 -17.46
C VAL A 173 14.44 1.79 -17.23
N MET A 174 13.83 0.60 -17.12
CA MET A 174 14.56 -0.66 -16.95
C MET A 174 15.48 -0.96 -18.13
N ASN A 175 15.06 -0.62 -19.35
CA ASN A 175 15.80 -0.92 -20.57
C ASN A 175 16.82 0.16 -20.97
N ASP A 176 16.61 1.41 -20.56
CA ASP A 176 17.58 2.50 -20.74
C ASP A 176 18.75 2.37 -19.75
N SER A 177 18.57 1.63 -18.64
CA SER A 177 19.61 1.37 -17.63
C SER A 177 20.67 0.32 -18.02
N VAL A 178 20.65 -0.19 -19.26
CA VAL A 178 21.56 -1.24 -19.77
C VAL A 178 23.02 -0.76 -19.97
N SER A 179 23.42 0.41 -19.44
CA SER A 179 24.83 0.85 -19.38
C SER A 179 25.48 0.78 -17.98
N SER A 180 24.84 0.18 -16.97
CA SER A 180 25.47 0.01 -15.63
C SER A 180 25.08 -1.31 -14.95
N ASP A 181 25.42 -2.44 -15.57
CA ASP A 181 25.09 -3.80 -15.08
C ASP A 181 26.07 -4.37 -14.01
N GLU A 182 27.10 -3.62 -13.60
CA GLU A 182 28.14 -4.03 -12.65
C GLU A 182 27.74 -4.45 -11.21
N THR A 183 26.99 -3.58 -10.53
CA THR A 183 27.21 -3.39 -9.08
C THR A 183 25.93 -3.44 -8.23
N TYR A 184 24.75 -3.39 -8.85
CA TYR A 184 23.49 -3.17 -8.11
C TYR A 184 22.73 -4.47 -7.79
N LYS A 185 22.86 -5.52 -8.62
CA LYS A 185 22.05 -6.74 -8.51
C LYS A 185 22.48 -7.69 -7.38
N SER A 186 23.75 -7.72 -7.00
CA SER A 186 24.25 -8.61 -5.94
C SER A 186 24.11 -8.04 -4.52
N LEU A 187 23.87 -6.73 -4.38
CA LEU A 187 23.73 -6.09 -3.07
C LEU A 187 22.31 -6.19 -2.51
N SER A 188 21.25 -6.12 -3.34
CA SER A 188 19.86 -6.06 -2.86
C SER A 188 19.35 -7.36 -2.21
N ILE A 189 19.49 -8.51 -2.89
CA ILE A 189 19.03 -9.81 -2.35
C ILE A 189 19.84 -10.21 -1.13
N ALA A 190 21.18 -10.09 -1.21
CA ALA A 190 22.05 -10.38 -0.08
C ALA A 190 21.82 -9.41 1.10
N GLN A 191 21.47 -8.14 0.86
CA GLN A 191 21.08 -7.21 1.92
C GLN A 191 19.73 -7.56 2.52
N GLN A 192 18.73 -7.92 1.72
CA GLN A 192 17.39 -8.31 2.20
C GLN A 192 17.43 -9.60 3.01
N GLU A 193 18.14 -10.63 2.54
CA GLU A 193 18.38 -11.86 3.29
C GLU A 193 19.18 -11.58 4.57
N ARG A 194 20.25 -10.77 4.50
CA ARG A 194 20.97 -10.33 5.71
C ARG A 194 20.05 -9.58 6.68
N HIS A 195 19.19 -8.68 6.22
CA HIS A 195 18.29 -7.93 7.11
C HIS A 195 17.19 -8.81 7.71
N ALA A 196 16.64 -9.77 6.96
CA ALA A 196 15.65 -10.73 7.45
C ALA A 196 16.25 -11.71 8.46
N VAL A 197 17.44 -12.25 8.17
CA VAL A 197 18.20 -13.12 9.08
C VAL A 197 18.50 -12.38 10.38
N LYS A 198 19.06 -11.16 10.29
CA LYS A 198 19.37 -10.34 11.47
C LYS A 198 18.14 -9.99 12.31
N ARG A 199 16.97 -9.79 11.70
CA ARG A 199 15.70 -9.58 12.43
C ARG A 199 15.26 -10.84 13.16
N ASN A 200 15.33 -11.99 12.51
CA ASN A 200 14.96 -13.27 13.10
C ASN A 200 15.87 -13.67 14.26
N GLU A 201 17.18 -13.41 14.15
CA GLU A 201 18.14 -13.61 15.24
C GLU A 201 17.77 -12.76 16.46
N VAL A 202 17.57 -11.45 16.27
CA VAL A 202 17.21 -10.53 17.35
C VAL A 202 15.87 -10.94 17.99
N LEU A 203 14.87 -11.35 17.22
CA LEU A 203 13.59 -11.84 17.74
C LEU A 203 13.74 -13.14 18.54
N SER A 204 14.60 -14.06 18.08
CA SER A 204 14.86 -15.33 18.77
C SER A 204 15.55 -15.11 20.10
N VAL A 205 16.53 -14.19 20.16
CA VAL A 205 17.18 -13.76 21.40
C VAL A 205 16.18 -13.09 22.34
N ALA A 206 15.34 -12.18 21.83
CA ALA A 206 14.29 -11.55 22.61
C ALA A 206 13.33 -12.59 23.22
N LEU A 207 12.93 -13.61 22.45
CA LEU A 207 12.11 -14.72 22.94
C LEU A 207 12.81 -15.58 23.99
N TYR A 208 14.11 -15.85 23.82
CA TYR A 208 14.91 -16.60 24.78
C TYR A 208 14.99 -15.87 26.13
N LEU A 209 15.40 -14.60 26.12
CA LEU A 209 15.51 -13.76 27.33
C LEU A 209 14.16 -13.60 28.03
N TYR A 210 13.08 -13.50 27.25
CA TYR A 210 11.72 -13.45 27.75
C TYR A 210 11.27 -14.75 28.43
N LYS A 211 11.74 -15.91 27.95
CA LYS A 211 11.48 -17.22 28.57
C LYS A 211 12.33 -17.46 29.81
N GLU A 212 13.58 -17.00 29.81
CA GLU A 212 14.53 -17.18 30.91
C GLU A 212 14.09 -16.41 32.17
N ASN A 213 13.50 -15.23 32.02
CA ASN A 213 12.96 -14.46 33.14
C ASN A 213 11.64 -13.78 32.78
N SER A 214 10.53 -14.38 33.24
CA SER A 214 9.17 -13.91 32.95
C SER A 214 8.81 -12.55 33.58
N ASN A 215 9.68 -11.94 34.39
CA ASN A 215 9.42 -10.61 34.96
C ASN A 215 9.51 -9.48 33.91
N TYR A 216 10.20 -9.70 32.79
CA TYR A 216 10.29 -8.76 31.66
C TYR A 216 8.96 -8.56 30.90
N ARG A 217 7.90 -9.30 31.26
CA ARG A 217 6.53 -9.07 30.78
C ARG A 217 5.96 -7.70 31.14
N LYS A 218 6.54 -7.03 32.13
CA LYS A 218 6.08 -5.72 32.64
C LYS A 218 7.01 -4.56 32.27
N GLU A 219 8.11 -4.83 31.57
CA GLU A 219 9.10 -3.81 31.20
C GLU A 219 8.86 -3.24 29.80
N SER A 220 9.39 -2.05 29.54
CA SER A 220 9.25 -1.38 28.24
C SER A 220 10.10 -2.04 27.15
N ALA A 221 9.73 -1.83 25.88
CA ALA A 221 10.54 -2.29 24.75
C ALA A 221 11.99 -1.78 24.78
N SER A 222 12.25 -0.64 25.43
CA SER A 222 13.60 -0.11 25.63
C SER A 222 14.42 -1.00 26.57
N ALA A 223 13.84 -1.42 27.69
CA ALA A 223 14.53 -2.23 28.69
C ALA A 223 14.93 -3.62 28.13
N LEU A 224 14.05 -4.24 27.35
CA LEU A 224 14.39 -5.51 26.68
C LEU A 224 15.46 -5.31 25.59
N SER A 225 15.45 -4.16 24.90
CA SER A 225 16.50 -3.84 23.93
C SER A 225 17.86 -3.63 24.61
N GLU A 226 17.89 -2.89 25.72
CA GLU A 226 19.09 -2.68 26.53
C GLU A 226 19.66 -4.01 27.07
N LEU A 227 18.79 -4.93 27.47
CA LEU A 227 19.19 -6.27 27.90
C LEU A 227 19.82 -7.10 26.77
N ILE A 228 19.28 -7.01 25.55
CA ILE A 228 19.85 -7.67 24.37
C ILE A 228 21.25 -7.13 24.07
N PHE A 229 21.46 -5.82 24.19
CA PHE A 229 22.79 -5.21 24.03
C PHE A 229 23.75 -5.59 25.15
N SER A 230 23.31 -5.61 26.41
CA SER A 230 24.18 -5.93 27.56
C SER A 230 24.61 -7.40 27.58
N ARG A 231 23.79 -8.30 27.04
CA ARG A 231 24.10 -9.74 26.89
C ARG A 231 24.49 -10.11 25.46
N ALA A 232 24.84 -9.15 24.61
CA ALA A 232 25.13 -9.40 23.20
C ALA A 232 26.26 -10.43 23.02
N GLN A 233 27.27 -10.42 23.89
CA GLN A 233 28.37 -11.38 23.86
C GLN A 233 27.93 -12.85 24.03
N GLU A 234 26.76 -13.11 24.62
CA GLU A 234 26.24 -14.48 24.79
C GLU A 234 25.64 -15.05 23.51
N PHE A 235 25.11 -14.17 22.64
CA PHE A 235 24.38 -14.56 21.42
C PHE A 235 25.18 -14.28 20.14
N TRP A 236 26.09 -13.31 20.19
CA TRP A 236 27.01 -12.93 19.13
C TRP A 236 28.43 -12.81 19.71
N PRO A 237 29.11 -13.95 19.99
CA PRO A 237 30.38 -13.96 20.73
C PRO A 237 31.57 -13.39 19.95
N GLU A 238 31.50 -13.38 18.61
CA GLU A 238 32.55 -12.84 17.75
C GLU A 238 32.46 -11.30 17.66
N GLU A 239 31.27 -10.78 17.37
CA GLU A 239 31.00 -9.35 17.19
C GLU A 239 30.81 -8.61 18.52
N LYS A 240 30.35 -9.31 19.57
CA LYS A 240 30.00 -8.79 20.90
C LYS A 240 28.92 -7.71 20.90
N GLU A 241 28.21 -7.55 19.79
CA GLU A 241 27.14 -6.59 19.62
C GLU A 241 26.02 -7.15 18.72
N PRO A 242 24.76 -6.74 18.90
CA PRO A 242 23.65 -7.21 18.09
C PRO A 242 23.76 -6.74 16.63
N PRO A 243 23.22 -7.49 15.67
CA PRO A 243 23.40 -7.21 14.25
C PRO A 243 22.53 -6.05 13.72
N LEU A 244 21.69 -5.46 14.57
CA LEU A 244 20.79 -4.33 14.28
C LEU A 244 21.02 -3.21 15.29
N SER A 245 20.81 -1.96 14.87
CA SER A 245 20.97 -0.80 15.76
C SER A 245 19.90 -0.74 16.86
N HIS A 246 20.23 -0.13 17.99
CA HIS A 246 19.35 -0.02 19.15
C HIS A 246 17.95 0.52 18.80
N ALA A 247 17.87 1.58 17.99
CA ALA A 247 16.61 2.17 17.56
C ALA A 247 15.72 1.20 16.75
N VAL A 248 16.34 0.32 15.96
CA VAL A 248 15.63 -0.69 15.14
C VAL A 248 15.12 -1.82 16.03
N ILE A 249 15.96 -2.29 16.96
CA ILE A 249 15.58 -3.33 17.94
C ILE A 249 14.43 -2.85 18.82
N CYS A 250 14.50 -1.61 19.35
CA CYS A 250 13.41 -1.01 20.13
C CYS A 250 12.08 -0.98 19.39
N LYS A 251 12.08 -0.58 18.12
CA LYS A 251 10.84 -0.54 17.30
C LYS A 251 10.27 -1.93 17.05
N LEU A 252 11.15 -2.88 16.73
CA LEU A 252 10.80 -4.27 16.46
C LEU A 252 10.18 -4.94 17.70
N ILE A 253 10.78 -4.73 18.88
CA ILE A 253 10.25 -5.22 20.16
C ILE A 253 8.96 -4.49 20.57
N SER A 254 8.87 -3.18 20.33
CA SER A 254 7.65 -2.41 20.61
C SER A 254 6.43 -2.96 19.86
N GLY A 255 6.64 -3.51 18.65
CA GLY A 255 5.61 -4.20 17.88
C GLY A 255 5.04 -5.44 18.59
N ILE A 256 5.86 -6.14 19.38
CA ILE A 256 5.48 -7.34 20.13
C ILE A 256 4.59 -7.00 21.33
N PHE A 257 4.90 -5.90 22.04
CA PHE A 257 4.18 -5.49 23.24
C PHE A 257 2.86 -4.75 22.95
N LYS A 258 2.65 -4.28 21.72
CA LYS A 258 1.34 -3.78 21.32
C LYS A 258 0.37 -4.95 21.37
N LYS A 259 -0.54 -4.93 22.34
CA LYS A 259 -1.67 -5.88 22.35
C LYS A 259 -2.30 -5.86 20.96
N PRO A 260 -2.53 -7.01 20.32
CA PRO A 260 -3.46 -7.04 19.21
C PRO A 260 -4.77 -6.46 19.75
N VAL A 261 -5.20 -5.35 19.17
CA VAL A 261 -6.54 -4.84 19.43
C VAL A 261 -7.46 -5.81 18.72
N PHE A 262 -7.81 -6.91 19.39
CA PHE A 262 -9.01 -7.64 19.07
C PHE A 262 -10.15 -6.68 19.40
N THR A 263 -10.58 -5.90 18.42
CA THR A 263 -11.85 -5.20 18.46
C THR A 263 -12.90 -6.26 18.77
N LYS A 264 -13.45 -6.20 19.99
CA LYS A 264 -14.66 -6.95 20.34
C LYS A 264 -15.77 -6.42 19.44
N ASN A 265 -16.11 -7.18 18.41
CA ASN A 265 -17.45 -7.22 17.86
C ASN A 265 -18.16 -8.43 18.47
#